data_AF-A0A8J6NR80-F1
#
_entry.id   AF-A0A8J6NR80-F1
#
_cell.length_a   1.000
_cell.length_b   1.000
_cell.length_c   1.000
_cell.angle_alpha   90.00
_cell.angle_beta   90.00
_cell.angle_gamma   90.00
#
_symmetry.space_group_name_H-M   'P 1'
#
loop_
_entity.id
_entity.type
_entity.pdbx_description
1 polymer ?
#
loop_
_entity_poly.entity_id
_entity_poly.type
_entity_poly.pdbx_seq_one_letter_code
_entity_poly.pdbx_strand_id
1 'polypeptide(L)'
;MAFWRVREELSQAGRLRRSYYELLRDEMDRHILQYALIDSYNNFCARKIPYPFVEKRELKPRARIPGVEYEPQNAFLVIFVEDTIPEANKKYIRFLDVNKTTKKNLLSYEILPLSEKFERSQKYLESAHFIDLLKKLLHVDYALLIQRDPASKLKDRYNLSHFHVRIDWPIADAAEDLARSLRYISKDLYEKGDKYAEDIQKKYFEYYCMPLMIGGRRTAAIVASQYMKRIPCITTVYAGSSESRALIRISERGVSKSILMKLTNKEMDQIAADNNLTPRTFKNKYVVAREKKDGICIFQATYSLTNHVRFPDDGKLREIKPDLNWLSVSGQHILPKPGVWKYPPLPLNVIYT
;
A
#
# COMPACT_ATOMS: atom_id res chain seq x y z
N MET A 1 -6.22 -11.89 16.28
CA MET A 1 -7.47 -11.12 16.06
C MET A 1 -7.11 -9.67 15.81
N ALA A 2 -7.75 -9.00 14.85
CA ALA A 2 -7.54 -7.57 14.67
C ALA A 2 -8.34 -6.79 15.74
N PHE A 3 -7.78 -5.71 16.29
CA PHE A 3 -8.42 -4.93 17.35
C PHE A 3 -9.52 -3.98 16.84
N TRP A 4 -9.70 -3.89 15.51
CA TRP A 4 -10.77 -3.12 14.90
C TRP A 4 -12.02 -3.99 14.68
N ARG A 5 -13.19 -3.38 14.86
CA ARG A 5 -14.50 -4.01 14.69
C ARG A 5 -14.98 -3.92 13.25
N VAL A 6 -15.73 -4.91 12.75
CA VAL A 6 -16.35 -4.81 11.41
C VAL A 6 -17.41 -3.70 11.38
N ARG A 7 -17.78 -3.23 10.19
CA ARG A 7 -18.65 -2.05 10.03
C ARG A 7 -20.00 -2.22 10.75
N GLU A 8 -20.51 -3.44 10.75
CA GLU A 8 -21.79 -3.84 11.34
C GLU A 8 -21.78 -3.73 12.88
N GLU A 9 -20.59 -3.83 13.50
CA GLU A 9 -20.39 -3.74 14.95
C GLU A 9 -20.12 -2.31 15.44
N LEU A 10 -20.08 -1.33 14.54
CA LEU A 10 -19.86 0.08 14.87
C LEU A 10 -21.18 0.80 15.18
N SER A 11 -21.08 1.84 16.02
CA SER A 11 -22.14 2.84 16.16
C SER A 11 -22.40 3.56 14.84
N GLN A 12 -23.55 4.23 14.71
CA GLN A 12 -23.88 4.98 13.50
C GLN A 12 -22.82 6.03 13.15
N ALA A 13 -22.26 6.72 14.16
CA ALA A 13 -21.16 7.65 13.98
C ALA A 13 -19.90 6.96 13.42
N GLY A 14 -19.54 5.79 13.97
CA GLY A 14 -18.41 5.00 13.45
C GLY A 14 -18.63 4.49 12.04
N ARG A 15 -19.86 4.07 11.69
CA ARG A 15 -20.22 3.65 10.32
C ARG A 15 -20.10 4.78 9.31
N LEU A 16 -20.57 5.98 9.65
CA LEU A 16 -20.45 7.16 8.80
C LEU A 16 -18.99 7.54 8.58
N ARG A 17 -18.21 7.62 9.66
CA ARG A 17 -16.77 7.88 9.59
C ARG A 17 -16.06 6.87 8.69
N ARG A 18 -16.30 5.57 8.88
CA ARG A 18 -15.70 4.52 8.06
C ARG A 18 -16.06 4.66 6.59
N SER A 19 -17.34 4.89 6.30
CA SER A 19 -17.81 5.04 4.91
C SER A 19 -17.15 6.26 4.25
N TYR A 20 -16.95 7.34 4.99
CA TYR A 20 -16.25 8.53 4.50
C TYR A 20 -14.75 8.28 4.30
N TYR A 21 -14.10 7.57 5.23
CA TYR A 21 -12.71 7.12 5.07
C TYR A 21 -12.54 6.25 3.81
N GLU A 22 -13.42 5.28 3.59
CA GLU A 22 -13.34 4.40 2.42
C GLU A 22 -13.52 5.17 1.11
N LEU A 23 -14.44 6.15 1.08
CA LEU A 23 -14.60 7.04 -0.07
C LEU A 23 -13.32 7.83 -0.38
N LEU A 24 -12.72 8.45 0.64
CA LEU A 24 -11.47 9.20 0.50
C LEU A 24 -10.29 8.28 0.14
N ARG A 25 -10.30 7.04 0.61
CA ARG A 25 -9.31 6.02 0.26
C ARG A 25 -9.40 5.65 -1.22
N ASP A 26 -10.60 5.51 -1.77
CA ASP A 26 -10.77 5.23 -3.21
C ASP A 26 -10.26 6.41 -4.07
N GLU A 27 -10.43 7.65 -3.60
CA GLU A 27 -9.82 8.81 -4.22
C GLU A 27 -8.29 8.78 -4.14
N MET A 28 -7.74 8.50 -2.96
CA MET A 28 -6.30 8.34 -2.74
C MET A 28 -5.70 7.22 -3.62
N ASP A 29 -6.37 6.06 -3.75
CA ASP A 29 -5.93 4.94 -4.59
C ASP A 29 -5.64 5.42 -6.02
N ARG A 30 -6.49 6.28 -6.59
CA ARG A 30 -6.30 6.84 -7.94
C ARG A 30 -5.04 7.72 -8.03
N HIS A 31 -4.84 8.60 -7.06
CA HIS A 31 -3.70 9.53 -7.06
C HIS A 31 -2.37 8.83 -6.78
N ILE A 32 -2.37 7.86 -5.86
CA ILE A 32 -1.21 7.05 -5.54
C ILE A 32 -0.84 6.14 -6.72
N LEU A 33 -1.82 5.56 -7.44
CA LEU A 33 -1.56 4.80 -8.68
C LEU A 33 -0.93 5.69 -9.76
N GLN A 34 -1.48 6.88 -9.98
CA GLN A 34 -0.93 7.85 -10.91
C GLN A 34 0.54 8.17 -10.56
N TYR A 35 0.81 8.54 -9.32
CA TYR A 35 2.15 8.92 -8.88
C TYR A 35 3.15 7.75 -8.90
N ALA A 36 2.76 6.58 -8.38
CA ALA A 36 3.66 5.45 -8.26
C ALA A 36 4.01 4.81 -9.61
N LEU A 37 3.07 4.78 -10.55
CA LEU A 37 3.22 4.00 -11.78
C LEU A 37 3.34 4.89 -13.01
N ILE A 38 2.35 5.74 -13.27
CA ILE A 38 2.29 6.53 -14.51
C ILE A 38 3.32 7.66 -14.48
N ASP A 39 3.40 8.41 -13.39
CA ASP A 39 4.38 9.49 -13.25
C ASP A 39 5.81 8.90 -13.26
N SER A 40 6.03 7.74 -12.62
CA SER A 40 7.30 7.00 -12.72
C SER A 40 7.62 6.64 -14.17
N TYR A 41 6.69 6.05 -14.91
CA TYR A 41 6.89 5.73 -16.34
C TYR A 41 7.27 6.98 -17.15
N ASN A 42 6.60 8.09 -16.89
CA ASN A 42 6.94 9.37 -17.54
C ASN A 42 8.35 9.84 -17.18
N ASN A 43 8.84 9.61 -15.95
CA ASN A 43 10.23 9.90 -15.58
C ASN A 43 11.23 9.09 -16.41
N PHE A 44 10.97 7.80 -16.64
CA PHE A 44 11.81 6.96 -17.52
C PHE A 44 11.79 7.47 -18.95
N CYS A 45 10.61 7.79 -19.49
CA CYS A 45 10.48 8.36 -20.84
C CYS A 45 11.22 9.69 -20.98
N ALA A 46 11.10 10.59 -19.99
CA ALA A 46 11.78 11.89 -19.98
C ALA A 46 13.31 11.74 -20.00
N ARG A 47 13.83 10.72 -19.31
CA ARG A 47 15.26 10.38 -19.30
C ARG A 47 15.68 9.50 -20.50
N LYS A 48 14.76 9.15 -21.40
CA LYS A 48 14.97 8.24 -22.54
C LYS A 48 15.51 6.86 -22.13
N ILE A 49 15.13 6.39 -20.94
CA ILE A 49 15.50 5.07 -20.41
C ILE A 49 14.31 4.12 -20.61
N PRO A 50 14.52 2.87 -21.07
CA PRO A 50 13.45 1.89 -21.15
C PRO A 50 12.83 1.60 -19.78
N TYR A 51 11.50 1.52 -19.71
CA TYR A 51 10.83 1.19 -18.45
C TYR A 51 11.07 -0.30 -18.10
N PRO A 52 11.54 -0.61 -16.88
CA PRO A 52 11.74 -1.99 -16.44
C PRO A 52 10.40 -2.63 -16.08
N PHE A 53 9.70 -3.22 -17.05
CA PHE A 53 8.45 -3.92 -16.77
C PHE A 53 8.67 -5.12 -15.84
N VAL A 54 7.79 -5.26 -14.84
CA VAL A 54 7.84 -6.35 -13.87
C VAL A 54 7.48 -7.67 -14.54
N GLU A 55 8.28 -8.70 -14.31
CA GLU A 55 7.98 -10.03 -14.86
C GLU A 55 6.86 -10.72 -14.06
N LYS A 56 6.02 -11.49 -14.75
CA LYS A 56 4.88 -12.21 -14.15
C LYS A 56 5.28 -13.07 -12.95
N ARG A 57 6.47 -13.69 -12.99
CA ARG A 57 7.01 -14.52 -11.91
C ARG A 57 7.27 -13.74 -10.62
N GLU A 58 7.53 -12.44 -10.69
CA GLU A 58 7.79 -11.56 -9.54
C GLU A 58 6.53 -11.25 -8.73
N LEU A 59 5.35 -11.54 -9.30
CA LEU A 59 4.06 -11.38 -8.64
C LEU A 59 3.60 -12.64 -7.90
N LYS A 60 4.40 -13.72 -7.90
CA LYS A 60 4.11 -14.89 -7.07
C LYS A 60 4.41 -14.57 -5.59
N PRO A 61 3.64 -15.07 -4.61
CA PRO A 61 3.78 -14.69 -3.20
C PRO A 61 5.18 -14.85 -2.57
N ARG A 62 5.99 -15.79 -3.08
CA ARG A 62 7.37 -16.07 -2.62
C ARG A 62 8.42 -15.72 -3.68
N ALA A 63 8.06 -14.84 -4.62
CA ALA A 63 8.97 -14.49 -5.69
C ALA A 63 10.21 -13.77 -5.16
N ARG A 64 11.35 -14.10 -5.76
CA ARG A 64 12.56 -13.30 -5.60
C ARG A 64 12.46 -12.12 -6.55
N ILE A 65 12.71 -10.92 -6.04
CA ILE A 65 12.74 -9.69 -6.82
C ILE A 65 14.22 -9.35 -7.06
N PRO A 66 14.60 -8.87 -8.27
CA PRO A 66 15.94 -8.38 -8.52
C PRO A 66 16.27 -7.22 -7.55
N GLY A 67 17.44 -7.26 -6.90
CA GLY A 67 17.89 -6.19 -5.98
C GLY A 67 18.37 -4.91 -6.69
N VAL A 68 17.78 -4.59 -7.84
CA VAL A 68 18.17 -3.43 -8.65
C VAL A 68 17.23 -2.28 -8.33
N GLU A 69 17.77 -1.17 -7.84
CA GLU A 69 16.99 0.06 -7.65
C GLU A 69 16.99 0.91 -8.92
N TYR A 70 15.82 1.43 -9.26
CA TYR A 70 15.66 2.33 -10.41
C TYR A 70 15.35 3.74 -9.92
N GLU A 71 16.33 4.64 -10.04
CA GLU A 71 16.21 6.03 -9.60
C GLU A 71 14.98 6.78 -10.17
N PRO A 72 14.56 6.60 -11.45
CA PRO A 72 13.39 7.30 -11.98
C PRO A 72 12.05 6.80 -11.43
N GLN A 73 12.04 5.66 -10.72
CA GLN A 73 10.84 5.08 -10.13
C GLN A 73 10.52 5.74 -8.78
N ASN A 74 9.34 6.33 -8.67
CA ASN A 74 8.92 7.01 -7.45
C ASN A 74 8.79 6.01 -6.28
N ALA A 75 9.51 6.28 -5.18
CA ALA A 75 9.48 5.51 -3.96
C ALA A 75 9.00 6.36 -2.79
N PHE A 76 8.07 5.83 -1.99
CA PHE A 76 7.41 6.57 -0.91
C PHE A 76 6.72 5.63 0.07
N LEU A 77 6.31 6.17 1.22
CA LEU A 77 5.47 5.48 2.21
C LEU A 77 4.38 6.44 2.70
N VAL A 78 3.13 6.01 2.63
CA VAL A 78 1.97 6.75 3.16
C VAL A 78 1.18 5.85 4.09
N ILE A 79 0.84 6.36 5.26
CA ILE A 79 0.00 5.71 6.25
C ILE A 79 -1.28 6.53 6.35
N PHE A 80 -2.41 5.95 5.95
CA PHE A 80 -3.71 6.59 6.00
C PHE A 80 -4.62 5.88 7.00
N VAL A 81 -4.86 6.53 8.14
CA VAL A 81 -5.57 5.98 9.29
C VAL A 81 -7.01 6.49 9.33
N GLU A 82 -7.97 5.61 9.61
CA GLU A 82 -9.41 5.95 9.74
C GLU A 82 -9.68 6.92 10.91
N ASP A 83 -8.86 6.86 11.95
CA ASP A 83 -8.97 7.74 13.12
C ASP A 83 -7.59 8.35 13.44
N THR A 84 -7.37 8.78 14.69
CA THR A 84 -6.06 9.26 15.16
C THR A 84 -5.21 8.13 15.73
N ILE A 85 -3.89 8.30 15.66
CA ILE A 85 -2.95 7.42 16.37
C ILE A 85 -2.78 7.98 17.80
N PRO A 86 -3.13 7.23 18.86
CA PRO A 86 -2.95 7.71 20.23
C PRO A 86 -1.48 7.96 20.55
N GLU A 87 -1.23 8.98 21.38
CA GLU A 87 0.11 9.38 21.84
C GLU A 87 0.93 8.22 22.43
N ALA A 88 0.27 7.28 23.12
CA ALA A 88 0.90 6.07 23.67
C ALA A 88 1.62 5.21 22.62
N ASN A 89 1.27 5.34 21.34
CA ASN A 89 1.87 4.59 20.25
C ASN A 89 3.07 5.31 19.59
N LYS A 90 3.37 6.55 20.00
CA LYS A 90 4.48 7.34 19.44
C LYS A 90 5.85 6.68 19.60
N LYS A 91 6.01 5.79 20.57
CA LYS A 91 7.25 5.02 20.77
C LYS A 91 7.65 4.25 19.50
N TYR A 92 6.67 3.67 18.80
CA TYR A 92 6.91 2.74 17.70
C TYR A 92 6.50 3.31 16.33
N ILE A 93 5.60 4.30 16.32
CA ILE A 93 5.32 5.13 15.15
C ILE A 93 5.66 6.56 15.54
N ARG A 94 6.89 6.99 15.26
CA ARG A 94 7.39 8.30 15.70
C ARG A 94 6.91 9.39 14.76
N PHE A 95 5.99 10.21 15.25
CA PHE A 95 5.58 11.48 14.63
C PHE A 95 5.73 12.61 15.65
N LEU A 96 6.55 13.61 15.31
CA LEU A 96 6.96 14.70 16.21
C LEU A 96 6.25 16.00 15.84
N ASP A 97 6.11 16.91 16.80
CA ASP A 97 5.45 18.19 16.59
C ASP A 97 6.16 19.08 15.57
N VAL A 98 7.49 18.98 15.48
CA VAL A 98 8.30 19.66 14.45
C VAL A 98 7.96 19.19 13.03
N ASN A 99 7.40 17.99 12.89
CA ASN A 99 7.01 17.43 11.60
C ASN A 99 5.50 17.56 11.33
N LYS A 100 4.75 18.29 12.16
CA LYS A 100 3.35 18.63 11.85
C LYS A 100 3.28 19.48 10.59
N THR A 101 2.28 19.30 9.74
CA THR A 101 2.05 20.12 8.53
C THR A 101 1.48 21.51 8.84
N THR A 102 2.16 22.25 9.73
CA THR A 102 1.86 23.66 9.99
C THR A 102 2.62 24.55 9.00
N LYS A 103 2.10 25.76 8.74
CA LYS A 103 2.80 26.72 7.86
C LYS A 103 4.24 26.96 8.32
N LYS A 104 4.47 27.10 9.64
CA LYS A 104 5.80 27.29 10.22
C LYS A 104 6.74 26.14 9.87
N ASN A 105 6.32 24.90 10.14
CA ASN A 105 7.16 23.72 9.95
C ASN A 105 7.43 23.43 8.47
N LEU A 106 6.45 23.65 7.61
CA LEU A 106 6.60 23.46 6.16
C LEU A 106 7.52 24.52 5.54
N LEU A 107 7.44 25.78 6.00
CA LEU A 107 8.34 26.85 5.53
C LEU A 107 9.76 26.71 6.07
N SER A 108 9.94 26.18 7.29
CA SER A 108 11.28 25.88 7.81
C SER A 108 11.96 24.71 7.09
N TYR A 109 11.20 23.97 6.27
CA TYR A 109 11.72 22.84 5.53
C TYR A 109 12.13 23.30 4.13
N GLU A 110 13.41 23.70 4.01
CA GLU A 110 14.00 24.40 2.84
C GLU A 110 13.82 23.67 1.49
N ILE A 111 13.54 22.37 1.52
CA ILE A 111 13.45 21.51 0.32
C ILE A 111 12.10 21.69 -0.41
N LEU A 112 11.09 22.29 0.22
CA LEU A 112 9.79 22.45 -0.41
C LEU A 112 9.71 23.78 -1.17
N PRO A 113 9.46 23.78 -2.50
CA PRO A 113 9.12 24.99 -3.24
C PRO A 113 7.68 25.38 -2.90
N LEU A 114 7.48 25.82 -1.66
CA LEU A 114 6.24 26.41 -1.19
C LEU A 114 6.34 27.90 -1.45
N SER A 115 5.45 28.40 -2.31
CA SER A 115 5.28 29.84 -2.44
C SER A 115 4.84 30.42 -1.09
N GLU A 116 5.12 31.70 -0.86
CA GLU A 116 4.65 32.43 0.34
C GLU A 116 3.13 32.33 0.57
N LYS A 117 2.39 31.97 -0.49
CA LYS A 117 0.94 31.73 -0.57
C LYS A 117 0.49 30.34 -0.09
N PHE A 118 1.31 29.58 0.67
CA PHE A 118 0.81 28.34 1.27
C PHE A 118 -0.36 28.60 2.23
N GLU A 119 -1.52 28.05 1.88
CA GLU A 119 -2.72 28.09 2.70
C GLU A 119 -2.84 26.86 3.59
N ARG A 120 -3.20 27.07 4.86
CA ARG A 120 -3.35 25.98 5.85
C ARG A 120 -4.44 24.95 5.48
N SER A 121 -5.35 25.31 4.57
CA SER A 121 -6.43 24.46 4.06
C SER A 121 -5.94 23.37 3.11
N GLN A 122 -4.77 23.54 2.49
CA GLN A 122 -4.26 22.63 1.46
C GLN A 122 -3.93 21.23 1.99
N LYS A 123 -3.70 21.08 3.29
CA LYS A 123 -3.40 19.78 3.92
C LYS A 123 -4.60 18.84 4.06
N TYR A 124 -5.82 19.33 3.87
CA TYR A 124 -7.03 18.50 4.01
C TYR A 124 -7.32 17.77 2.71
N LEU A 125 -7.75 16.51 2.79
CA LEU A 125 -8.00 15.66 1.61
C LEU A 125 -9.05 16.25 0.65
N GLU A 126 -10.04 16.96 1.19
CA GLU A 126 -11.08 17.64 0.40
C GLU A 126 -10.56 18.86 -0.40
N SER A 127 -9.32 19.31 -0.16
CA SER A 127 -8.78 20.49 -0.82
C SER A 127 -8.37 20.17 -2.26
N ALA A 128 -8.71 21.06 -3.20
CA ALA A 128 -8.28 20.96 -4.59
C ALA A 128 -6.74 20.90 -4.75
N HIS A 129 -5.99 21.50 -3.82
CA HIS A 129 -4.53 21.52 -3.84
C HIS A 129 -3.88 20.43 -2.97
N PHE A 130 -4.68 19.54 -2.38
CA PHE A 130 -4.17 18.48 -1.51
C PHE A 130 -3.15 17.59 -2.22
N ILE A 131 -3.46 17.21 -3.46
CA ILE A 131 -2.60 16.31 -4.23
C ILE A 131 -1.30 17.00 -4.65
N ASP A 132 -1.33 18.30 -4.93
CA ASP A 132 -0.12 19.06 -5.23
C ASP A 132 0.82 19.08 -4.01
N LEU A 133 0.26 19.31 -2.82
CA LEU A 133 1.01 19.27 -1.57
C LEU A 133 1.54 17.85 -1.28
N LEU A 134 0.70 16.83 -1.44
CA LEU A 134 1.06 15.43 -1.23
C LEU A 134 2.25 15.05 -2.12
N LYS A 135 2.19 15.35 -3.43
CA LYS A 135 3.27 15.02 -4.38
C LYS A 135 4.60 15.69 -4.03
N LYS A 136 4.57 16.95 -3.56
CA LYS A 136 5.79 17.65 -3.11
C LYS A 136 6.44 16.96 -1.92
N LEU A 137 5.63 16.48 -0.99
CA LEU A 137 6.09 15.83 0.25
C LEU A 137 6.52 14.37 0.03
N LEU A 138 5.86 13.64 -0.88
CA LEU A 138 6.20 12.24 -1.19
C LEU A 138 7.66 12.04 -1.63
N HIS A 139 8.27 13.04 -2.28
CA HIS A 139 9.65 12.96 -2.74
C HIS A 139 10.68 13.08 -1.61
N VAL A 140 10.33 13.76 -0.51
CA VAL A 140 11.31 14.24 0.46
C VAL A 140 11.23 13.51 1.81
N ASP A 141 10.15 12.77 2.05
CA ASP A 141 9.83 12.27 3.38
C ASP A 141 10.06 10.76 3.56
N TYR A 142 10.29 10.35 4.82
CA TYR A 142 10.31 8.95 5.25
C TYR A 142 8.95 8.28 5.02
N ALA A 143 7.97 8.63 5.87
CA ALA A 143 6.57 8.31 5.69
C ALA A 143 5.71 9.55 5.90
N LEU A 144 4.62 9.62 5.14
CA LEU A 144 3.55 10.59 5.33
C LEU A 144 2.44 9.97 6.17
N LEU A 145 1.90 10.75 7.12
CA LEU A 145 0.78 10.31 7.96
C LEU A 145 -0.45 11.16 7.71
N ILE A 146 -1.48 10.50 7.18
CA ILE A 146 -2.82 11.05 7.03
C ILE A 146 -3.69 10.45 8.13
N GLN A 147 -4.34 11.31 8.91
CA GLN A 147 -5.24 10.88 9.98
C GLN A 147 -6.44 11.82 10.08
N ARG A 148 -7.43 11.41 10.88
CA ARG A 148 -8.58 12.25 11.20
C ARG A 148 -8.14 13.47 12.00
N ASP A 149 -8.72 14.63 11.72
CA ASP A 149 -8.52 15.84 12.51
C ASP A 149 -9.43 15.84 13.75
N PRO A 150 -8.88 15.65 14.97
CA PRO A 150 -9.69 15.61 16.19
C PRO A 150 -10.28 16.97 16.56
N ALA A 151 -9.77 18.08 15.99
CA ALA A 151 -10.29 19.41 16.26
C ALA A 151 -11.63 19.67 15.58
N SER A 152 -11.99 18.90 14.54
CA SER A 152 -13.25 19.05 13.82
C SER A 152 -14.38 18.30 14.53
N LYS A 153 -15.21 19.03 15.28
CA LYS A 153 -16.37 18.45 15.98
C LYS A 153 -17.62 18.26 15.11
N LEU A 154 -17.73 19.02 14.01
CA LEU A 154 -18.93 19.09 13.17
C LEU A 154 -18.95 18.05 12.04
N LYS A 155 -17.78 17.67 11.52
CA LYS A 155 -17.65 16.67 10.46
C LYS A 155 -16.33 15.93 10.57
N ASP A 156 -16.31 14.68 10.14
CA ASP A 156 -15.06 13.96 9.97
C ASP A 156 -14.24 14.62 8.85
N ARG A 157 -13.01 14.99 9.17
CA ARG A 157 -12.06 15.54 8.19
C ARG A 157 -10.74 14.81 8.33
N TYR A 158 -10.09 14.59 7.21
CA TYR A 158 -8.77 13.97 7.17
C TYR A 158 -7.76 14.97 6.66
N ASN A 159 -6.60 15.00 7.31
CA ASN A 159 -5.49 15.83 6.88
C ASN A 159 -4.20 15.04 6.80
N LEU A 160 -3.33 15.45 5.87
CA LEU A 160 -1.92 15.16 5.99
C LEU A 160 -1.43 15.87 7.25
N SER A 161 -1.20 15.09 8.30
CA SER A 161 -1.00 15.61 9.65
C SER A 161 0.47 15.80 9.97
N HIS A 162 1.30 14.84 9.53
CA HIS A 162 2.73 14.82 9.75
C HIS A 162 3.44 14.32 8.51
N PHE A 163 4.62 14.89 8.29
CA PHE A 163 5.63 14.38 7.37
C PHE A 163 6.76 13.72 8.17
N HIS A 164 7.76 13.11 7.52
CA HIS A 164 8.92 12.51 8.22
C HIS A 164 8.57 11.49 9.33
N VAL A 165 7.47 10.76 9.20
CA VAL A 165 7.08 9.74 10.19
C VAL A 165 8.00 8.54 10.09
N ARG A 166 8.49 8.04 11.24
CA ARG A 166 9.40 6.89 11.30
C ARG A 166 8.72 5.69 11.95
N ILE A 167 9.02 4.52 11.42
CA ILE A 167 8.52 3.24 11.93
C ILE A 167 9.69 2.57 12.66
N ASP A 168 9.57 2.54 13.97
CA ASP A 168 10.63 2.15 14.89
C ASP A 168 10.31 0.85 15.63
N TRP A 169 9.18 0.22 15.32
CA TRP A 169 8.87 -1.09 15.88
C TRP A 169 9.80 -2.16 15.29
N PRO A 170 10.50 -2.97 16.10
CA PRO A 170 11.38 -4.01 15.58
C PRO A 170 10.63 -5.02 14.71
N ILE A 171 11.30 -5.47 13.63
CA ILE A 171 10.74 -6.49 12.74
C ILE A 171 10.51 -7.80 13.49
N ALA A 172 11.42 -8.15 14.41
CA ALA A 172 11.28 -9.33 15.26
C ALA A 172 10.02 -9.26 16.11
N ASP A 173 9.74 -8.13 16.76
CA ASP A 173 8.52 -7.91 17.55
C ASP A 173 7.26 -8.00 16.68
N ALA A 174 7.30 -7.44 15.46
CA ALA A 174 6.18 -7.53 14.53
C ALA A 174 5.91 -8.97 14.06
N ALA A 175 6.97 -9.74 13.80
CA ALA A 175 6.88 -11.15 13.44
C ALA A 175 6.39 -12.00 14.62
N GLU A 176 6.86 -11.73 15.83
CA GLU A 176 6.41 -12.36 17.07
C GLU A 176 4.92 -12.10 17.31
N ASP A 177 4.48 -10.85 17.23
CA ASP A 177 3.09 -10.45 17.43
C ASP A 177 2.16 -11.20 16.44
N LEU A 178 2.56 -11.27 15.16
CA LEU A 178 1.83 -12.05 14.17
C LEU A 178 1.80 -13.54 14.53
N ALA A 179 2.95 -14.13 14.84
CA ALA A 179 3.07 -15.56 15.12
C ALA A 179 2.30 -15.99 16.38
N ARG A 180 2.30 -15.15 17.43
CA ARG A 180 1.47 -15.33 18.63
C ARG A 180 -0.02 -15.28 18.28
N SER A 181 -0.43 -14.29 17.47
CA SER A 181 -1.83 -14.14 17.05
C SER A 181 -2.35 -15.33 16.24
N LEU A 182 -1.46 -16.03 15.55
CA LEU A 182 -1.73 -17.22 14.74
C LEU A 182 -1.45 -18.54 15.47
N ARG A 183 -1.05 -18.47 16.75
CA ARG A 183 -0.73 -19.62 17.62
C ARG A 183 0.42 -20.48 17.09
N TYR A 184 1.40 -19.92 16.38
CA TYR A 184 2.64 -20.62 16.03
C TYR A 184 3.67 -20.64 17.17
N ILE A 185 3.56 -19.65 18.06
CA ILE A 185 4.30 -19.51 19.32
C ILE A 185 3.37 -19.07 20.44
N SER A 186 3.78 -19.30 21.69
CA SER A 186 3.02 -18.93 22.87
C SER A 186 3.44 -17.59 23.46
N LYS A 187 4.74 -17.38 23.63
CA LYS A 187 5.30 -16.26 24.40
C LYS A 187 6.32 -15.47 23.59
N ASP A 188 7.43 -16.10 23.22
CA ASP A 188 8.62 -15.42 22.70
C ASP A 188 9.03 -15.99 21.34
N LEU A 189 9.54 -15.14 20.45
CA LEU A 189 9.92 -15.53 19.09
C LEU A 189 10.94 -16.69 19.06
N TYR A 190 11.87 -16.68 20.01
CA TYR A 190 12.97 -17.65 20.11
C TYR A 190 12.64 -18.86 21.01
N GLU A 191 11.39 -19.01 21.47
CA GLU A 191 11.00 -20.10 22.39
C GLU A 191 11.24 -21.52 21.82
N LYS A 192 11.35 -21.64 20.49
CA LYS A 192 11.64 -22.89 19.75
C LYS A 192 13.01 -22.87 19.03
N GLY A 193 13.90 -21.95 19.42
CA GLY A 193 15.25 -21.80 18.87
C GLY A 193 15.35 -20.91 17.62
N ASP A 194 16.58 -20.53 17.27
CA ASP A 194 16.88 -19.50 16.26
C ASP A 194 16.35 -19.83 14.86
N LYS A 195 16.44 -21.10 14.45
CA LYS A 195 15.92 -21.54 13.15
C LYS A 195 14.41 -21.32 13.03
N TYR A 196 13.67 -21.59 14.10
CA TYR A 196 12.22 -21.40 14.12
C TYR A 196 11.85 -19.92 14.10
N ALA A 197 12.61 -19.09 14.81
CA ALA A 197 12.49 -17.63 14.76
C ALA A 197 12.72 -17.08 13.35
N GLU A 198 13.76 -17.56 12.66
CA GLU A 198 14.07 -17.19 11.28
C GLU A 198 12.94 -17.59 10.32
N ASP A 199 12.39 -18.79 10.47
CA ASP A 199 11.27 -19.28 9.66
C ASP A 199 9.99 -18.47 9.91
N ILE A 200 9.73 -18.05 11.16
CA ILE A 200 8.64 -17.11 11.47
C ILE A 200 8.85 -15.77 10.78
N GLN A 201 10.06 -15.19 10.84
CA GLN A 201 10.33 -13.93 10.17
C GLN A 201 10.13 -14.05 8.66
N LYS A 202 10.59 -15.15 8.04
CA LYS A 202 10.30 -15.45 6.61
C LYS A 202 8.81 -15.46 6.32
N LYS A 203 8.03 -16.13 7.17
CA LYS A 203 6.57 -16.16 7.04
C LYS A 203 5.89 -14.84 7.31
N TYR A 204 6.46 -13.99 8.15
CA TYR A 204 5.99 -12.62 8.36
C TYR A 204 6.13 -11.77 7.08
N PHE A 205 7.26 -11.85 6.38
CA PHE A 205 7.39 -11.21 5.06
C PHE A 205 6.41 -11.82 4.05
N GLU A 206 6.28 -13.15 4.02
CA GLU A 206 5.33 -13.83 3.13
C GLU A 206 3.88 -13.41 3.39
N TYR A 207 3.45 -13.25 4.66
CA TYR A 207 2.10 -12.78 5.04
C TYR A 207 1.73 -11.48 4.31
N TYR A 208 2.71 -10.61 4.11
CA TYR A 208 2.53 -9.32 3.45
C TYR A 208 2.95 -9.30 1.98
N CYS A 209 3.12 -10.48 1.35
CA CYS A 209 3.57 -10.62 -0.04
C CYS A 209 4.91 -9.93 -0.31
N MET A 210 5.83 -9.98 0.66
CA MET A 210 7.16 -9.41 0.54
C MET A 210 8.21 -10.50 0.36
N PRO A 211 9.24 -10.28 -0.48
CA PRO A 211 10.44 -11.11 -0.45
C PRO A 211 11.09 -11.05 0.93
N LEU A 212 11.85 -12.09 1.25
CA LEU A 212 12.60 -12.19 2.49
C LEU A 212 13.62 -11.05 2.62
N MET A 213 13.71 -10.46 3.82
CA MET A 213 14.77 -9.51 4.20
C MET A 213 14.86 -8.28 3.30
N ILE A 214 13.74 -7.87 2.70
CA ILE A 214 13.70 -6.56 2.05
C ILE A 214 13.97 -5.47 3.08
N GLY A 215 14.58 -4.38 2.62
CA GLY A 215 14.90 -3.21 3.44
C GLY A 215 14.00 -2.01 3.17
N GLY A 216 14.20 -0.97 3.97
CA GLY A 216 13.67 0.38 3.74
C GLY A 216 12.15 0.48 3.85
N ARG A 217 11.54 1.23 2.93
CA ARG A 217 10.12 1.63 2.99
C ARG A 217 9.13 0.46 2.93
N ARG A 218 9.47 -0.63 2.23
CA ARG A 218 8.62 -1.82 2.15
C ARG A 218 8.55 -2.54 3.51
N THR A 219 9.68 -2.63 4.22
CA THR A 219 9.76 -3.19 5.58
C THR A 219 9.01 -2.32 6.57
N ALA A 220 9.23 -1.01 6.50
CA ALA A 220 8.46 -0.05 7.30
C ALA A 220 6.95 -0.16 7.04
N ALA A 221 6.53 -0.44 5.80
CA ALA A 221 5.12 -0.61 5.45
C ALA A 221 4.49 -1.84 6.12
N ILE A 222 5.15 -3.00 6.09
CA ILE A 222 4.61 -4.22 6.71
C ILE A 222 4.64 -4.14 8.24
N VAL A 223 5.69 -3.52 8.80
CA VAL A 223 5.81 -3.30 10.24
C VAL A 223 4.74 -2.34 10.73
N ALA A 224 4.55 -1.21 10.05
CA ALA A 224 3.45 -0.29 10.34
C ALA A 224 2.10 -1.00 10.23
N SER A 225 1.88 -1.77 9.16
CA SER A 225 0.63 -2.49 8.94
C SER A 225 0.34 -3.52 10.04
N GLN A 226 1.36 -4.21 10.55
CA GLN A 226 1.20 -5.14 11.67
C GLN A 226 0.91 -4.39 12.97
N TYR A 227 1.67 -3.33 13.26
CA TYR A 227 1.48 -2.53 14.47
C TYR A 227 0.07 -1.93 14.54
N MET A 228 -0.41 -1.39 13.42
CA MET A 228 -1.72 -0.74 13.34
C MET A 228 -2.89 -1.68 13.63
N LYS A 229 -2.71 -3.01 13.51
CA LYS A 229 -3.75 -3.98 13.92
C LYS A 229 -4.10 -3.88 15.40
N ARG A 230 -3.27 -3.24 16.23
CA ARG A 230 -3.46 -2.98 17.66
C ARG A 230 -4.32 -1.75 17.95
N ILE A 231 -4.59 -0.91 16.94
CA ILE A 231 -5.41 0.29 17.06
C ILE A 231 -6.84 -0.06 16.60
N PRO A 232 -7.90 0.37 17.32
CA PRO A 232 -9.28 -0.03 17.03
C PRO A 232 -9.90 0.73 15.83
N CYS A 233 -9.16 0.86 14.72
CA CYS A 233 -9.60 1.47 13.48
C CYS A 233 -8.91 0.82 12.27
N ILE A 234 -9.49 0.98 11.07
CA ILE A 234 -8.84 0.49 9.85
C ILE A 234 -7.75 1.46 9.40
N THR A 235 -6.72 0.91 8.75
CA THR A 235 -5.61 1.67 8.19
C THR A 235 -5.25 1.12 6.83
N THR A 236 -4.85 2.00 5.92
CA THR A 236 -4.32 1.66 4.61
C THR A 236 -2.91 2.19 4.51
N VAL A 237 -1.96 1.31 4.21
CA VAL A 237 -0.56 1.64 4.02
C VAL A 237 -0.21 1.49 2.55
N TYR A 238 0.36 2.53 1.97
CA TYR A 238 0.83 2.56 0.58
C TYR A 238 2.35 2.64 0.57
N ALA A 239 2.99 1.77 -0.22
CA ALA A 239 4.42 1.82 -0.44
C ALA A 239 4.73 1.76 -1.94
N GLY A 240 5.36 2.80 -2.45
CA GLY A 240 6.02 2.77 -3.75
C GLY A 240 7.46 2.30 -3.58
N SER A 241 7.92 1.38 -4.42
CA SER A 241 9.29 0.86 -4.37
C SER A 241 9.96 0.95 -5.73
N SER A 242 11.17 1.51 -5.73
CA SER A 242 12.06 1.56 -6.88
C SER A 242 12.43 0.14 -7.34
N GLU A 243 12.83 -0.72 -6.40
CA GLU A 243 13.24 -2.10 -6.68
C GLU A 243 12.10 -2.96 -7.27
N SER A 244 10.91 -2.96 -6.66
CA SER A 244 9.81 -3.80 -7.16
C SER A 244 9.06 -3.19 -8.34
N ARG A 245 9.28 -1.91 -8.67
CA ARG A 245 8.52 -1.10 -9.67
C ARG A 245 7.00 -1.25 -9.52
N ALA A 246 6.57 -1.34 -8.26
CA ALA A 246 5.20 -1.66 -7.90
C ALA A 246 4.70 -0.68 -6.83
N LEU A 247 3.40 -0.43 -6.88
CA LEU A 247 2.65 0.09 -5.76
C LEU A 247 2.16 -1.09 -4.91
N ILE A 248 2.56 -1.12 -3.65
CA ILE A 248 2.03 -2.03 -2.64
C ILE A 248 0.95 -1.29 -1.85
N ARG A 249 -0.21 -1.92 -1.69
CA ARG A 249 -1.29 -1.45 -0.82
C ARG A 249 -1.60 -2.54 0.19
N ILE A 250 -1.54 -2.19 1.47
CA ILE A 250 -1.87 -3.07 2.59
C ILE A 250 -3.07 -2.45 3.32
N SER A 251 -4.17 -3.18 3.41
CA SER A 251 -5.36 -2.71 4.12
C SER A 251 -6.02 -3.85 4.90
N GLU A 252 -7.15 -3.57 5.52
CA GLU A 252 -8.02 -4.55 6.19
C GLU A 252 -8.44 -5.72 5.29
N ARG A 253 -8.43 -5.53 3.96
CA ARG A 253 -8.77 -6.56 2.96
C ARG A 253 -7.57 -7.41 2.52
N GLY A 254 -6.38 -7.16 3.07
CA GLY A 254 -5.15 -7.85 2.70
C GLY A 254 -4.21 -7.00 1.86
N VAL A 255 -3.37 -7.66 1.08
CA VAL A 255 -2.31 -7.03 0.27
C VAL A 255 -2.69 -7.06 -1.20
N SER A 256 -2.43 -5.96 -1.90
CA SER A 256 -2.38 -5.92 -3.35
C SER A 256 -1.11 -5.25 -3.87
N LYS A 257 -0.70 -5.67 -5.07
CA LYS A 257 0.41 -5.07 -5.81
C LYS A 257 -0.10 -4.60 -7.16
N SER A 258 0.15 -3.34 -7.49
CA SER A 258 -0.14 -2.78 -8.81
C SER A 258 1.16 -2.45 -9.54
N ILE A 259 1.24 -2.81 -10.82
CA ILE A 259 2.39 -2.61 -11.69
C ILE A 259 1.94 -2.06 -13.05
N LEU A 260 2.89 -1.59 -13.85
CA LEU A 260 2.66 -1.42 -15.29
C LEU A 260 2.96 -2.72 -16.02
N MET A 261 2.06 -3.10 -16.92
CA MET A 261 2.17 -4.29 -17.76
C MET A 261 2.02 -3.87 -19.22
N LYS A 262 2.91 -4.40 -20.05
CA LYS A 262 2.89 -4.21 -21.50
C LYS A 262 2.07 -5.32 -22.14
N LEU A 263 1.13 -4.93 -23.00
CA LEU A 263 0.21 -5.83 -23.71
C LEU A 263 0.28 -5.55 -25.21
N THR A 264 0.38 -6.60 -26.00
CA THR A 264 0.31 -6.53 -27.46
C THR A 264 -1.10 -6.15 -27.92
N ASN A 265 -1.25 -5.65 -29.16
CA ASN A 265 -2.58 -5.40 -29.73
C ASN A 265 -3.48 -6.64 -29.71
N LYS A 266 -2.93 -7.83 -29.97
CA LYS A 266 -3.69 -9.08 -29.95
C LYS A 266 -4.24 -9.38 -28.55
N GLU A 267 -3.40 -9.24 -27.52
CA GLU A 267 -3.83 -9.42 -26.12
C GLU A 267 -4.89 -8.38 -25.73
N MET A 268 -4.71 -7.11 -26.10
CA MET A 268 -5.69 -6.06 -25.79
C MET A 268 -7.04 -6.31 -26.48
N ASP A 269 -7.03 -6.73 -27.75
CA ASP A 269 -8.25 -6.98 -28.51
C ASP A 269 -8.97 -8.24 -27.97
N GLN A 270 -8.22 -9.27 -27.53
CA GLN A 270 -8.77 -10.45 -26.86
C GLN A 270 -9.40 -10.08 -25.50
N ILE A 271 -8.69 -9.36 -24.65
CA ILE A 271 -9.20 -8.93 -23.33
C ILE A 271 -10.45 -8.06 -23.50
N ALA A 272 -10.48 -7.20 -24.52
CA ALA A 272 -11.65 -6.39 -24.83
C ALA A 272 -12.86 -7.27 -25.20
N ALA A 273 -12.65 -8.25 -26.09
CA ALA A 273 -13.69 -9.19 -26.50
C ALA A 273 -14.23 -10.01 -25.32
N ASP A 274 -13.34 -10.58 -24.49
CA ASP A 274 -13.70 -11.39 -23.31
C ASP A 274 -14.54 -10.62 -22.28
N ASN A 275 -14.44 -9.29 -22.29
CA ASN A 275 -15.15 -8.40 -21.36
C ASN A 275 -16.27 -7.58 -22.03
N ASN A 276 -16.71 -7.98 -23.23
CA ASN A 276 -17.78 -7.29 -23.98
C ASN A 276 -17.49 -5.80 -24.24
N LEU A 277 -16.23 -5.45 -24.49
CA LEU A 277 -15.78 -4.11 -24.82
C LEU A 277 -15.31 -4.04 -26.27
N THR A 278 -15.53 -2.89 -26.91
CA THR A 278 -14.85 -2.62 -28.19
C THR A 278 -13.35 -2.38 -27.94
N PRO A 279 -12.46 -2.75 -28.88
CA PRO A 279 -11.03 -2.43 -28.79
C PRO A 279 -10.75 -0.94 -28.57
N ARG A 280 -11.57 -0.07 -29.16
CA ARG A 280 -11.49 1.40 -28.97
C ARG A 280 -11.80 1.79 -27.53
N THR A 281 -12.84 1.21 -26.93
CA THR A 281 -13.20 1.45 -25.53
C THR A 281 -12.08 0.99 -24.60
N PHE A 282 -11.55 -0.22 -24.82
CA PHE A 282 -10.43 -0.74 -24.03
C PHE A 282 -9.23 0.22 -24.08
N LYS A 283 -8.78 0.56 -25.30
CA LYS A 283 -7.64 1.45 -25.53
C LYS A 283 -7.85 2.85 -24.93
N ASN A 284 -9.09 3.35 -24.88
CA ASN A 284 -9.38 4.66 -24.31
C ASN A 284 -9.43 4.66 -22.78
N LYS A 285 -9.86 3.55 -22.16
CA LYS A 285 -10.20 3.49 -20.73
C LYS A 285 -9.16 2.76 -19.86
N TYR A 286 -8.37 1.85 -20.43
CA TYR A 286 -7.45 1.00 -19.67
C TYR A 286 -5.98 1.19 -20.06
N VAL A 287 -5.69 1.69 -21.26
CA VAL A 287 -4.31 1.97 -21.68
C VAL A 287 -3.87 3.34 -21.17
N VAL A 288 -2.77 3.37 -20.41
CA VAL A 288 -2.18 4.57 -19.82
C VAL A 288 -1.11 5.20 -20.71
N ALA A 289 -0.40 4.38 -21.50
CA ALA A 289 0.63 4.81 -22.43
C ALA A 289 0.75 3.81 -23.59
N ARG A 290 1.47 4.20 -24.65
CA ARG A 290 1.75 3.31 -25.79
C ARG A 290 3.23 3.29 -26.11
N GLU A 291 3.74 2.10 -26.43
CA GLU A 291 5.06 1.90 -26.99
C GLU A 291 4.93 1.16 -28.32
N LYS A 292 5.16 1.86 -29.44
CA LYS A 292 4.96 1.31 -30.79
C LYS A 292 3.54 0.74 -30.98
N LYS A 293 3.42 -0.59 -31.05
CA LYS A 293 2.15 -1.31 -31.26
C LYS A 293 1.55 -1.83 -29.94
N ASP A 294 2.26 -1.67 -28.83
CA ASP A 294 1.87 -2.23 -27.54
C ASP A 294 1.23 -1.16 -26.66
N GLY A 295 0.23 -1.57 -25.89
CA GLY A 295 -0.40 -0.75 -24.87
C GLY A 295 0.20 -1.05 -23.51
N ILE A 296 0.36 -0.01 -22.70
CA ILE A 296 0.74 -0.14 -21.30
C ILE A 296 -0.50 0.04 -20.46
N CYS A 297 -0.77 -0.92 -19.59
CA CYS A 297 -1.91 -0.95 -18.70
C CYS A 297 -1.46 -1.07 -17.24
N ILE A 298 -2.32 -0.66 -16.32
CA ILE A 298 -2.12 -0.93 -14.89
C ILE A 298 -2.64 -2.34 -14.62
N PHE A 299 -1.80 -3.23 -14.13
CA PHE A 299 -2.18 -4.57 -13.69
C PHE A 299 -2.10 -4.64 -12.17
N GLN A 300 -3.12 -5.21 -11.54
CA GLN A 300 -3.18 -5.42 -10.10
C GLN A 300 -3.35 -6.90 -9.76
N ALA A 301 -2.48 -7.39 -8.88
CA ALA A 301 -2.60 -8.67 -8.22
C ALA A 301 -3.08 -8.47 -6.78
N THR A 302 -4.10 -9.22 -6.36
CA THR A 302 -4.60 -9.27 -4.99
C THR A 302 -4.26 -10.63 -4.39
N TYR A 303 -3.85 -10.64 -3.13
CA TYR A 303 -3.41 -11.84 -2.42
C TYR A 303 -4.34 -12.15 -1.26
N SER A 304 -4.75 -13.42 -1.17
CA SER A 304 -5.54 -13.92 -0.05
C SER A 304 -4.70 -14.83 0.85
N LEU A 305 -4.99 -14.75 2.14
CA LEU A 305 -4.42 -15.60 3.16
C LEU A 305 -4.95 -17.03 3.05
N THR A 306 -4.06 -18.01 3.14
CA THR A 306 -4.44 -19.43 3.15
C THR A 306 -4.92 -19.86 4.55
N ASN A 307 -5.39 -21.10 4.68
CA ASN A 307 -5.86 -21.64 5.96
C ASN A 307 -4.75 -21.68 7.04
N HIS A 308 -3.48 -21.72 6.64
CA HIS A 308 -2.34 -21.67 7.56
C HIS A 308 -2.21 -20.33 8.29
N VAL A 309 -2.93 -19.30 7.85
CA VAL A 309 -2.87 -17.94 8.37
C VAL A 309 -4.18 -17.53 9.04
N ARG A 310 -5.01 -18.51 9.39
CA ARG A 310 -6.19 -18.33 10.24
C ARG A 310 -5.88 -18.75 11.66
N PHE A 311 -6.59 -18.18 12.63
CA PHE A 311 -6.54 -18.70 14.00
C PHE A 311 -6.99 -20.18 14.01
N PRO A 312 -6.35 -21.07 14.78
CA PRO A 312 -6.78 -22.46 14.88
C PRO A 312 -8.17 -22.62 15.48
N ASP A 313 -9.00 -23.42 14.80
CA ASP A 313 -10.35 -23.75 15.27
C ASP A 313 -10.31 -24.48 16.62
N ASP A 314 -9.25 -25.27 16.87
CA ASP A 314 -9.02 -25.95 18.15
C ASP A 314 -8.29 -25.10 19.20
N GLY A 315 -7.88 -23.87 18.85
CA GLY A 315 -7.13 -22.94 19.70
C GLY A 315 -5.71 -23.40 20.08
N LYS A 316 -5.26 -24.56 19.60
CA LYS A 316 -3.97 -25.15 19.99
C LYS A 316 -2.81 -24.44 19.30
N LEU A 317 -1.61 -24.64 19.85
CA LEU A 317 -0.39 -24.21 19.18
C LEU A 317 -0.16 -25.06 17.94
N ARG A 318 0.31 -24.42 16.87
CA ARG A 318 0.69 -25.04 15.61
C ARG A 318 2.19 -25.04 15.44
N GLU A 319 2.67 -25.98 14.64
CA GLU A 319 4.04 -25.97 14.16
C GLU A 319 4.12 -25.28 12.80
N ILE A 320 5.16 -24.46 12.63
CA ILE A 320 5.44 -23.82 11.36
C ILE A 320 5.89 -24.87 10.34
N LYS A 321 5.32 -24.81 9.15
CA LYS A 321 5.74 -25.60 7.99
C LYS A 321 6.27 -24.63 6.93
N PRO A 322 7.59 -24.44 6.81
CA PRO A 322 8.18 -23.43 5.92
C PRO A 322 7.75 -23.56 4.45
N ASP A 323 7.48 -24.78 3.99
CA ASP A 323 7.11 -25.05 2.60
C ASP A 323 5.67 -24.66 2.25
N LEU A 324 4.77 -24.58 3.24
CA LEU A 324 3.36 -24.28 3.00
C LEU A 324 3.15 -22.78 2.77
N ASN A 325 2.50 -22.44 1.68
CA ASN A 325 2.24 -21.03 1.35
C ASN A 325 1.20 -20.42 2.30
N TRP A 326 1.52 -19.24 2.81
CA TRP A 326 0.66 -18.39 3.63
C TRP A 326 -0.21 -17.47 2.78
N LEU A 327 0.18 -17.26 1.52
CA LEU A 327 -0.56 -16.46 0.55
C LEU A 327 -0.78 -17.23 -0.76
N SER A 328 -1.89 -16.89 -1.41
CA SER A 328 -2.20 -17.25 -2.79
C SER A 328 -2.70 -16.02 -3.53
N VAL A 329 -2.37 -15.91 -4.83
CA VAL A 329 -3.01 -14.93 -5.71
C VAL A 329 -4.51 -15.26 -5.79
N SER A 330 -5.36 -14.32 -5.41
CA SER A 330 -6.82 -14.49 -5.40
C SER A 330 -7.53 -13.63 -6.44
N GLY A 331 -6.87 -12.61 -6.97
CA GLY A 331 -7.42 -11.74 -8.00
C GLY A 331 -6.33 -11.18 -8.89
N GLN A 332 -6.63 -11.05 -10.17
CA GLN A 332 -5.72 -10.52 -11.18
C GLN A 332 -6.55 -9.67 -12.13
N HIS A 333 -6.25 -8.37 -12.19
CA HIS A 333 -7.08 -7.43 -12.92
C HIS A 333 -6.26 -6.40 -13.68
N ILE A 334 -6.76 -6.00 -14.85
CA ILE A 334 -6.38 -4.76 -15.51
C ILE A 334 -7.26 -3.64 -14.94
N LEU A 335 -6.62 -2.63 -14.36
CA LEU A 335 -7.32 -1.49 -13.78
C LEU A 335 -7.60 -0.43 -14.85
N PRO A 336 -8.75 0.26 -14.77
CA PRO A 336 -8.98 1.45 -15.58
C PRO A 336 -7.94 2.52 -15.22
N LYS A 337 -7.59 3.37 -16.18
CA LYS A 337 -6.66 4.47 -15.92
C LYS A 337 -7.24 5.46 -14.90
N PRO A 338 -6.41 6.12 -14.07
CA PRO A 338 -6.90 7.12 -13.11
C PRO A 338 -7.83 8.15 -13.76
N GLY A 339 -8.92 8.47 -13.07
CA GLY A 339 -9.97 9.39 -13.55
C GLY A 339 -11.13 8.73 -14.31
N VAL A 340 -11.00 7.47 -14.73
CA VAL A 340 -12.13 6.69 -15.28
C VAL A 340 -12.96 6.12 -14.14
N TRP A 341 -14.24 6.50 -14.07
CA TRP A 341 -15.14 6.14 -12.95
C TRP A 341 -16.25 5.15 -13.31
N LYS A 342 -16.62 5.03 -14.59
CA LYS A 342 -17.73 4.18 -15.04
C LYS A 342 -17.36 2.73 -15.36
N TYR A 343 -16.06 2.42 -15.44
CA TYR A 343 -15.57 1.14 -15.94
C TYR A 343 -14.90 0.35 -14.80
N PRO A 344 -15.25 -0.93 -14.59
CA PRO A 344 -14.67 -1.74 -13.53
C PRO A 344 -13.29 -2.29 -13.92
N PRO A 345 -12.51 -2.81 -12.96
CA PRO A 345 -11.37 -3.68 -13.24
C PRO A 345 -11.77 -4.88 -14.11
N LEU A 346 -10.92 -5.27 -15.07
CA LEU A 346 -11.16 -6.41 -15.94
C LEU A 346 -10.32 -7.61 -15.48
N PRO A 347 -10.89 -8.81 -15.28
CA PRO A 347 -10.12 -9.99 -14.90
C PRO A 347 -9.09 -10.37 -15.99
N LEU A 348 -7.89 -10.74 -15.56
CA LEU A 348 -6.82 -11.22 -16.44
C LEU A 348 -5.91 -12.20 -15.70
N ASN A 349 -6.06 -13.50 -15.96
CA ASN A 349 -5.26 -14.53 -15.30
C ASN A 349 -3.94 -14.78 -16.05
N VAL A 350 -2.82 -14.28 -15.51
CA VAL A 350 -1.51 -14.36 -16.19
C VAL A 350 -0.34 -14.78 -15.32
N ILE A 351 -0.45 -14.77 -13.99
CA ILE A 351 0.69 -15.04 -13.09
C ILE A 351 1.11 -16.52 -13.06
N TYR A 352 0.16 -17.44 -13.25
CA TYR A 352 0.39 -18.89 -13.22
C TYR A 352 0.32 -19.56 -14.59
N THR A 353 0.07 -18.80 -15.65
CA THR A 353 0.19 -19.21 -17.05
C THR A 353 1.60 -18.93 -17.53
#